data_AF-A0A7L4NBW7-F1
#
_entry.id   AF-A0A7L4NBW7-F1
#
_cell.length_a   1.000
_cell.length_b   1.000
_cell.length_c   1.000
_cell.angle_alpha   90.00
_cell.angle_beta   90.00
_cell.angle_gamma   90.00
#
_symmetry.space_group_name_H-M   'P 1'
#
loop_
_entity.id
_entity.type
_entity.pdbx_description
1 polymer ?
#
loop_
_entity_poly.entity_id
_entity_poly.type
_entity_poly.pdbx_seq_one_letter_code
_entity_poly.pdbx_strand_id
1 'polypeptide(L)'
;VDFFNQINMLYGTITDFCTEESCPVMSAGPKYEYHWADGTNIKKPIKCSAPKYIDYLMTWVQDQLDDETLFPSKIGVPFPKNFMSVAKTILKRLFRVYAHIYHQHFDPVIQLQEEAHLNTSFKHFIFFVQ
;
A
#
# COMPACT_ATOMS: atom_id res chain seq x y z
N VAL A 1 -0.84 8.10 -8.33
CA VAL A 1 -1.88 8.64 -7.43
C VAL A 1 -3.11 7.75 -7.43
N ASP A 2 -3.68 7.41 -8.59
CA ASP A 2 -4.92 6.62 -8.69
C ASP A 2 -4.91 5.28 -7.92
N PHE A 3 -3.87 4.47 -8.08
CA PHE A 3 -3.76 3.20 -7.33
C PHE A 3 -3.68 3.40 -5.82
N PHE A 4 -2.98 4.45 -5.36
CA PHE A 4 -2.93 4.78 -3.93
C PHE A 4 -4.33 5.10 -3.41
N ASN A 5 -5.09 5.94 -4.12
CA ASN A 5 -6.45 6.29 -3.74
C ASN A 5 -7.38 5.07 -3.73
N GLN A 6 -7.32 4.22 -4.76
CA GLN A 6 -8.13 3.01 -4.84
C GLN A 6 -7.85 2.05 -3.69
N ILE A 7 -6.57 1.79 -3.38
CA ILE A 7 -6.18 0.90 -2.28
C ILE A 7 -6.58 1.52 -0.94
N ASN A 8 -6.42 2.83 -0.76
CA ASN A 8 -6.82 3.50 0.47
C ASN A 8 -8.33 3.38 0.72
N MET A 9 -9.15 3.53 -0.33
CA MET A 9 -10.60 3.30 -0.25
C MET A 9 -10.94 1.84 0.05
N LEU A 10 -10.33 0.88 -0.67
CA LEU A 10 -10.56 -0.55 -0.46
C LEU A 10 -10.13 -1.03 0.93
N TYR A 11 -9.04 -0.47 1.48
CA TYR A 11 -8.63 -0.80 2.83
C TYR A 11 -9.52 -0.13 3.88
N GLY A 12 -10.00 1.08 3.60
CA GLY A 12 -10.94 1.81 4.46
C GLY A 12 -12.24 1.06 4.74
N THR A 13 -12.72 0.24 3.79
CA THR A 13 -13.97 -0.54 3.97
C THR A 13 -13.79 -1.74 4.90
N ILE A 14 -12.55 -2.21 5.08
CA ILE A 14 -12.23 -3.37 5.92
C ILE A 14 -11.45 -3.04 7.19
N THR A 15 -11.22 -1.75 7.49
CA THR A 15 -10.35 -1.33 8.59
C THR A 15 -10.83 -1.84 9.95
N ASP A 16 -12.14 -2.01 10.12
CA ASP A 16 -12.74 -2.51 11.36
C ASP A 16 -12.45 -4.01 11.60
N PHE A 17 -12.11 -4.76 10.54
CA PHE A 17 -11.75 -6.18 10.62
C PHE A 17 -10.23 -6.41 10.76
N CYS A 18 -9.42 -5.40 10.41
CA CYS A 18 -7.96 -5.44 10.46
C CYS A 18 -7.45 -4.76 11.74
N THR A 19 -7.47 -5.50 12.85
CA THR A 19 -7.07 -5.01 14.18
C THR A 19 -5.68 -5.51 14.57
N GLU A 20 -5.11 -4.97 15.64
CA GLU A 20 -3.84 -5.50 16.19
C GLU A 20 -3.99 -6.93 16.73
N GLU A 21 -5.20 -7.32 17.10
CA GLU A 21 -5.52 -8.66 17.61
C GLU A 21 -5.71 -9.66 16.47
N SER A 22 -6.45 -9.29 15.41
CA SER A 22 -6.65 -10.16 14.25
C SER A 22 -5.40 -10.26 13.40
N CYS A 23 -4.64 -9.17 13.29
CA CYS A 23 -3.46 -9.04 12.44
C CYS A 23 -2.25 -8.47 13.23
N PRO A 24 -1.68 -9.23 14.19
CA PRO A 24 -0.57 -8.76 15.03
C PRO A 24 0.74 -8.57 14.27
N VAL A 25 0.82 -9.11 13.05
CA VAL A 25 1.92 -8.89 12.10
C VAL A 25 1.38 -8.60 10.71
N MET A 26 2.03 -7.68 9.99
CA MET A 26 1.74 -7.48 8.57
C MET A 26 2.19 -8.70 7.76
N SER A 27 1.24 -9.43 7.18
CA SER A 27 1.52 -10.69 6.48
C SER A 27 0.70 -10.86 5.20
N ALA A 28 1.18 -11.73 4.32
CA ALA A 28 0.45 -12.23 3.15
C ALA A 28 0.51 -13.77 3.17
N GLY A 29 -0.43 -14.37 3.91
CA GLY A 29 -0.43 -15.79 4.21
C GLY A 29 0.73 -16.21 5.13
N PRO A 30 0.93 -17.53 5.35
CA PRO A 30 1.87 -18.03 6.36
C PRO A 30 3.35 -17.90 5.97
N LYS A 31 3.65 -17.62 4.69
CA LYS A 31 5.02 -17.61 4.16
C LYS A 31 5.66 -16.22 4.13
N TYR A 32 4.88 -15.15 4.16
CA TYR A 32 5.36 -13.80 3.96
C TYR A 32 4.96 -12.90 5.13
N GLU A 33 5.96 -12.37 5.82
CA GLU A 33 5.84 -11.34 6.85
C GLU A 33 6.58 -10.09 6.36
N TYR A 34 5.97 -8.92 6.48
CA TYR A 34 6.52 -7.64 6.04
C TYR A 34 6.92 -6.78 7.22
N HIS A 35 8.17 -6.34 7.26
CA HIS A 35 8.68 -5.39 8.25
C HIS A 35 8.75 -3.98 7.66
N TRP A 36 8.49 -2.99 8.50
CA TRP A 36 8.45 -1.59 8.07
C TRP A 36 9.80 -0.91 8.25
N ALA A 37 10.27 -0.23 7.21
CA ALA A 37 11.36 0.74 7.25
C ALA A 37 11.18 1.71 6.09
N ASP A 38 11.34 3.00 6.35
CA ASP A 38 11.32 4.07 5.34
C ASP A 38 12.73 4.48 4.88
N GLY A 39 13.77 4.09 5.61
CA GLY A 39 15.16 4.44 5.32
C GLY A 39 15.58 5.84 5.81
N THR A 40 14.63 6.64 6.31
CA THR A 40 14.86 7.99 6.84
C THR A 40 14.63 8.02 8.35
N ASN A 41 13.38 7.94 8.80
CA ASN A 41 13.01 7.97 10.21
C ASN A 41 13.22 6.60 10.87
N ILE A 42 12.90 5.53 10.15
CA ILE A 42 13.01 4.14 10.59
C ILE A 42 13.99 3.42 9.66
N LYS A 43 15.26 3.43 10.07
CA LYS A 43 16.37 2.83 9.31
C LYS A 43 16.46 1.30 9.45
N LYS A 44 16.07 0.77 10.60
CA LYS A 44 16.05 -0.69 10.85
C LYS A 44 14.61 -1.20 10.69
N PRO A 45 14.38 -2.26 9.89
CA PRO A 45 13.06 -2.85 9.77
C PRO A 45 12.47 -3.22 11.12
N ILE A 46 11.26 -2.70 11.40
CA ILE A 46 10.51 -3.00 12.62
C ILE A 46 9.36 -3.97 12.32
N LYS A 47 9.10 -4.85 13.27
CA LYS A 47 7.87 -5.65 13.29
C LYS A 47 6.74 -4.78 13.84
N CYS A 48 5.59 -4.81 13.17
CA CYS A 48 4.37 -4.17 13.63
C CYS A 48 3.15 -4.92 13.11
N SER A 49 1.99 -4.64 13.73
CA SER A 49 0.68 -5.11 13.29
C SER A 49 0.36 -4.63 11.87
N ALA A 50 -0.51 -5.35 11.18
CA ALA A 50 -0.95 -4.97 9.84
C ALA A 50 -1.56 -3.56 9.77
N PRO A 51 -2.51 -3.15 10.65
CA PRO A 51 -3.05 -1.80 10.59
C PRO A 51 -1.98 -0.72 10.77
N LYS A 52 -1.04 -0.93 11.70
CA LYS A 52 0.08 -0.01 11.94
C LYS A 52 1.05 0.05 10.76
N TYR A 53 1.32 -1.09 10.13
CA TYR A 53 2.14 -1.13 8.92
C TYR A 53 1.49 -0.36 7.78
N ILE A 54 0.20 -0.58 7.54
CA ILE A 54 -0.54 0.05 6.45
C ILE A 54 -0.65 1.56 6.69
N ASP A 55 -0.86 2.00 7.93
CA ASP A 55 -0.81 3.42 8.31
C ASP A 55 0.54 4.08 7.97
N TYR A 56 1.65 3.46 8.40
CA TYR A 56 2.99 3.94 8.04
C TYR A 56 3.21 3.97 6.53
N LEU A 57 2.72 2.96 5.81
CA LEU A 57 2.83 2.88 4.37
C LEU A 57 2.04 3.99 3.68
N MET A 58 0.78 4.20 4.05
CA MET A 58 -0.07 5.21 3.43
C MET A 58 0.45 6.61 3.70
N THR A 59 0.84 6.90 4.94
CA THR A 59 1.48 8.17 5.32
C THR A 59 2.74 8.39 4.50
N TRP A 60 3.63 7.40 4.43
CA TRP A 60 4.86 7.53 3.64
C TRP A 60 4.58 7.74 2.15
N VAL A 61 3.62 7.02 1.54
CA VAL A 61 3.28 7.23 0.13
C VAL A 61 2.73 8.63 -0.09
N GLN A 62 1.87 9.13 0.80
CA GLN A 62 1.33 10.49 0.72
C GLN A 62 2.46 11.53 0.78
N ASP A 63 3.38 11.41 1.74
CA ASP A 63 4.55 12.30 1.86
C ASP A 63 5.39 12.32 0.56
N GLN A 64 5.58 11.16 -0.09
CA GLN A 64 6.28 11.11 -1.36
C GLN A 64 5.51 11.81 -2.49
N LEU A 65 4.19 11.71 -2.52
CA LEU A 65 3.34 12.30 -3.56
C LEU A 65 3.21 13.83 -3.39
N ASP A 66 3.29 14.32 -2.16
CA ASP A 66 3.24 15.75 -1.83
C ASP A 66 4.60 16.46 -1.98
N ASP A 67 5.70 15.70 -2.08
CA ASP A 67 7.03 16.24 -2.33
C ASP A 67 7.17 16.75 -3.78
N GLU A 68 7.07 18.07 -3.98
CA GLU A 68 7.20 18.73 -5.29
C GLU A 68 8.55 18.44 -5.99
N THR A 69 9.57 18.00 -5.26
CA THR A 69 10.86 17.62 -5.85
C THR A 69 10.82 16.23 -6.48
N LEU A 70 9.88 15.38 -6.06
CA LEU A 70 9.63 14.04 -6.57
C LEU A 70 8.47 13.99 -7.56
N PHE A 71 7.37 14.67 -7.22
CA PHE A 71 6.16 14.79 -8.02
C PHE A 71 5.85 16.27 -8.29
N PRO A 72 6.54 16.89 -9.26
CA PRO A 72 6.35 18.30 -9.59
C PRO A 72 4.90 18.58 -10.02
N SER A 73 4.26 19.53 -9.33
CA SER A 73 2.89 20.01 -9.60
C SER A 73 2.84 21.09 -10.69
N LYS A 74 3.98 21.76 -10.93
CA LYS A 74 4.09 22.90 -11.87
C LYS A 74 4.45 22.42 -13.26
N ILE A 75 3.71 22.92 -14.25
CA ILE A 75 3.97 22.65 -15.67
C ILE A 75 5.39 23.10 -16.04
N GLY A 76 6.13 22.22 -16.72
CA GLY A 76 7.49 22.49 -17.20
C GLY A 76 8.61 22.14 -16.23
N VAL A 77 8.30 21.74 -14.99
CA VAL A 77 9.31 21.22 -14.05
C VAL A 77 9.53 19.73 -14.32
N PRO A 78 10.77 19.29 -14.63
CA PRO A 78 11.05 17.89 -14.93
C PRO A 78 11.06 17.03 -13.67
N PHE A 79 10.72 15.74 -13.82
CA PHE A 79 10.91 14.74 -12.76
C PHE A 79 12.39 14.54 -12.41
N PRO A 80 12.71 14.18 -11.16
CA PRO A 80 14.09 13.92 -10.76
C PRO A 80 14.62 12.63 -11.39
N LYS A 81 15.94 12.51 -11.50
CA LYS A 81 16.62 11.34 -12.13
C LYS A 81 16.27 10.01 -11.46
N ASN A 82 15.95 10.01 -10.18
CA ASN A 82 15.58 8.83 -9.40
C ASN A 82 14.07 8.53 -9.39
N PHE A 83 13.24 9.30 -10.12
CA PHE A 83 11.78 9.16 -10.11
C PHE A 83 11.33 7.71 -10.31
N MET A 84 11.86 7.03 -11.34
CA MET A 84 11.50 5.63 -11.63
C MET A 84 11.81 4.69 -10.47
N SER A 85 12.88 4.93 -9.71
CA SER A 85 13.21 4.13 -8.52
C SER A 85 12.21 4.37 -7.39
N VAL A 86 11.80 5.62 -7.19
CA VAL A 86 10.80 6.01 -6.18
C VAL A 86 9.44 5.43 -6.54
N ALA A 87 8.97 5.63 -7.77
CA ALA A 87 7.69 5.11 -8.26
C ALA A 87 7.59 3.58 -8.13
N LYS A 88 8.64 2.84 -8.52
CA LYS A 88 8.72 1.38 -8.33
C LYS A 88 8.65 0.98 -6.85
N THR A 89 9.26 1.77 -5.96
CA THR A 89 9.23 1.51 -4.52
C THR A 89 7.83 1.72 -3.94
N ILE A 90 7.14 2.78 -4.36
CA ILE A 90 5.74 3.04 -4.01
C ILE A 90 4.86 1.87 -4.46
N LEU A 91 4.91 1.49 -5.75
CA LEU A 91 4.09 0.41 -6.29
C LEU A 91 4.37 -0.93 -5.59
N LYS A 92 5.64 -1.27 -5.35
CA LYS A 92 6.01 -2.48 -4.60
C LYS A 92 5.42 -2.50 -3.18
N ARG A 93 5.37 -1.35 -2.50
CA ARG A 93 4.76 -1.25 -1.17
C ARG A 93 3.24 -1.37 -1.25
N LEU A 94 2.60 -0.65 -2.15
CA LEU A 94 1.14 -0.72 -2.38
C LEU A 94 0.67 -2.16 -2.69
N PHE A 95 1.45 -2.93 -3.46
CA PHE A 95 1.16 -4.35 -3.70
C PHE A 95 1.00 -5.16 -2.41
N ARG A 96 1.75 -4.86 -1.36
CA ARG A 96 1.67 -5.58 -0.08
C ARG A 96 0.32 -5.42 0.60
N VAL A 97 -0.37 -4.29 0.36
CA VAL A 97 -1.72 -4.05 0.88
C VAL A 97 -2.71 -4.97 0.16
N TYR A 98 -2.67 -5.07 -1.17
CA TYR A 98 -3.47 -6.06 -1.90
C TYR A 98 -3.20 -7.49 -1.40
N ALA A 99 -1.92 -7.87 -1.29
CA ALA A 99 -1.55 -9.21 -0.84
C ALA A 99 -2.11 -9.52 0.56
N HIS A 100 -2.08 -8.54 1.46
CA HIS A 100 -2.66 -8.67 2.79
C HIS A 100 -4.18 -8.83 2.74
N ILE A 101 -4.88 -7.96 1.99
CA ILE A 101 -6.34 -8.01 1.83
C ILE A 101 -6.78 -9.38 1.30
N TYR A 102 -6.16 -9.86 0.21
CA TYR A 102 -6.51 -11.15 -0.38
C TYR A 102 -6.26 -12.35 0.54
N HIS A 103 -5.25 -12.28 1.42
CA HIS A 103 -4.90 -13.41 2.28
C HIS A 103 -5.62 -13.42 3.62
N GLN A 104 -5.91 -12.25 4.20
CA GLN A 104 -6.42 -12.14 5.57
C GLN A 104 -7.86 -11.61 5.64
N HIS A 105 -8.31 -10.89 4.61
CA HIS A 105 -9.58 -10.15 4.65
C HIS A 105 -10.48 -10.40 3.43
N PHE A 106 -10.25 -11.47 2.67
CA PHE A 106 -11.10 -11.79 1.53
C PHE A 106 -12.52 -12.16 1.95
N ASP A 107 -12.70 -12.77 3.12
CA ASP A 107 -14.02 -13.08 3.67
C ASP A 107 -14.85 -11.80 3.94
N PRO A 108 -14.36 -10.79 4.70
CA PRO A 108 -15.01 -9.48 4.79
C PRO A 108 -15.29 -8.81 3.44
N VAL A 109 -14.36 -8.90 2.49
CA VAL A 109 -14.55 -8.33 1.14
C VAL A 109 -15.76 -8.94 0.42
N ILE A 110 -15.92 -10.28 0.50
CA ILE A 110 -17.10 -10.97 -0.05
C ILE A 110 -18.38 -10.55 0.70
N GLN A 111 -18.31 -10.44 2.03
CA GLN A 111 -19.47 -10.02 2.84
C GLN A 111 -19.97 -8.62 2.48
N LEU A 112 -19.05 -7.73 2.10
CA LEU A 112 -19.35 -6.37 1.64
C LEU A 112 -19.70 -6.28 0.14
N GLN A 113 -19.64 -7.39 -0.60
CA GLN A 113 -19.84 -7.45 -2.07
C GLN A 113 -18.82 -6.60 -2.85
N GLU A 114 -17.59 -6.53 -2.34
CA GLU A 114 -16.51 -5.71 -2.91
C GLU A 114 -15.49 -6.51 -3.74
N GLU A 115 -15.68 -7.82 -3.89
CA GLU A 115 -14.73 -8.69 -4.57
C GLU A 115 -14.49 -8.29 -6.04
N ALA A 116 -15.52 -7.82 -6.74
CA ALA A 116 -15.39 -7.30 -8.10
C ALA A 116 -14.55 -6.02 -8.16
N HIS A 117 -14.70 -5.14 -7.17
CA HIS A 117 -13.95 -3.89 -7.06
C HIS A 117 -12.47 -4.16 -6.76
N LEU A 118 -12.21 -5.02 -5.78
CA LEU A 118 -10.86 -5.47 -5.43
C LEU A 118 -10.16 -6.12 -6.64
N ASN A 119 -10.82 -7.08 -7.30
CA ASN A 119 -10.28 -7.81 -8.44
C ASN A 119 -9.99 -6.89 -9.64
N THR A 120 -10.90 -5.97 -9.94
CA THR A 120 -10.71 -5.03 -11.06
C THR A 120 -9.55 -4.08 -10.79
N SER A 121 -9.48 -3.52 -9.58
CA SER A 121 -8.39 -2.65 -9.15
C SER A 121 -7.05 -3.38 -9.20
N PHE A 122 -6.99 -4.59 -8.64
CA PHE A 122 -5.77 -5.41 -8.65
C PHE A 122 -5.34 -5.83 -10.05
N LYS A 123 -6.27 -6.24 -10.92
CA LYS A 123 -5.98 -6.59 -12.32
C LYS A 123 -5.39 -5.40 -13.08
N HIS A 124 -5.98 -4.21 -12.93
CA HIS A 124 -5.44 -3.00 -13.53
C HIS A 124 -4.05 -2.66 -12.98
N PHE A 125 -3.87 -2.79 -11.66
CA PHE A 125 -2.56 -2.61 -11.03
C PHE A 125 -1.51 -3.51 -11.65
N ILE A 126 -1.78 -4.82 -11.75
CA ILE A 126 -0.82 -5.80 -12.29
C ILE A 126 -0.47 -5.52 -13.75
N PHE A 127 -1.46 -5.19 -14.60
CA PHE A 127 -1.17 -4.83 -16.00
C PHE A 127 -0.39 -3.53 -16.14
N PHE A 128 -0.52 -2.60 -15.19
CA PHE A 128 0.25 -1.36 -15.20
C PHE A 128 1.71 -1.55 -14.78
N VAL A 129 2.00 -2.46 -13.84
CA VAL A 129 3.39 -2.75 -13.41
C VAL A 129 4.15 -3.76 -14.28
N GLN A 130 3.46 -4.49 -15.17
CA GLN A 130 4.09 -5.35 -16.18
C GLN A 130 4.88 -4.54 -17.20
#